data_AF-A0A2E2AG97-F1
#
_entry.id   AF-A0A2E2AG97-F1
#
_cell.length_a   1.000
_cell.length_b   1.000
_cell.length_c   1.000
_cell.angle_alpha   90.00
_cell.angle_beta   90.00
_cell.angle_gamma   90.00
#
_symmetry.space_group_name_H-M   'P 1'
#
loop_
_entity.id
_entity.type
_entity.pdbx_description
1 polymer ?
#
loop_
_entity_poly.entity_id
_entity_poly.type
_entity_poly.pdbx_seq_one_letter_code
_entity_poly.pdbx_strand_id
1 'polypeptide(L)'
;MQYKILPGHLYPKDNRINLYYFHNLLKVIGESVALQLSQQHKISVPITTGMWGGSYMVAQDDGQAKTNVVRLYSIVNLPQNNSLNKTENFECLMEIYQHTLHTTFKRYGLNLVDPRWGEAIPYSNRELPTTALQMWDKNKKINFVRAFFVWNEATWEESIIYDMIRNIKVLKELLNINTRPQKKENSELKFLLQDVLITYFTLHAALTADFVEHAEPIIKELFSKFIKGMHSEEIIEEQYHKVYSNALVYGFEEALQIPYKKKGLDVQNVEDWPVDKINYVPNELKEKLVPALQAPWQKFHANLEKKPQVSNH
;
A
#
# COMPACT_ATOMS: atom_id res chain seq x y z
N MET A 1 11.66 -17.76 16.20
CA MET A 1 10.77 -18.55 15.32
C MET A 1 11.37 -18.57 13.93
N GLN A 2 11.79 -19.75 13.44
CA GLN A 2 12.37 -19.89 12.09
C GLN A 2 11.26 -19.82 11.04
N TYR A 3 11.15 -18.71 10.30
CA TYR A 3 10.37 -18.65 9.07
C TYR A 3 11.10 -19.42 7.95
N LYS A 4 11.09 -20.75 8.03
CA LYS A 4 11.56 -21.61 6.94
C LYS A 4 10.46 -21.64 5.88
N ILE A 5 10.54 -20.71 4.93
CA ILE A 5 10.00 -20.81 3.57
C ILE A 5 8.49 -21.12 3.51
N LEU A 6 7.65 -20.07 3.41
CA LEU A 6 6.36 -20.21 2.71
C LEU A 6 6.25 -19.27 1.50
N PRO A 7 7.02 -19.52 0.42
CA PRO A 7 6.64 -18.98 -0.87
C PRO A 7 6.72 -20.08 -1.94
N GLY A 8 6.19 -21.28 -1.66
CA GLY A 8 5.98 -22.32 -2.67
C GLY A 8 4.78 -22.04 -3.59
N HIS A 9 3.94 -21.06 -3.24
CA HIS A 9 2.61 -20.90 -3.84
C HIS A 9 2.24 -19.44 -4.10
N LEU A 10 3.18 -18.54 -4.45
CA LEU A 10 2.79 -17.16 -4.82
C LEU A 10 1.68 -17.15 -5.89
N TYR A 11 1.74 -18.11 -6.80
CA TYR A 11 0.68 -18.43 -7.76
C TYR A 11 0.20 -19.88 -7.52
N PRO A 12 -0.87 -20.11 -6.74
CA PRO A 12 -1.53 -21.42 -6.66
C PRO A 12 -2.17 -21.84 -8.01
N LYS A 13 -2.78 -23.04 -8.05
CA LYS A 13 -3.24 -23.81 -9.23
C LYS A 13 -3.91 -23.02 -10.39
N ASP A 14 -4.46 -21.83 -10.15
CA ASP A 14 -5.16 -21.03 -11.17
C ASP A 14 -4.35 -19.83 -11.73
N ASN A 15 -3.04 -19.78 -11.45
CA ASN A 15 -2.13 -18.70 -11.88
C ASN A 15 -2.54 -17.29 -11.43
N ARG A 16 -3.46 -17.18 -10.47
CA ARG A 16 -3.78 -15.93 -9.77
C ARG A 16 -2.88 -15.78 -8.56
N ILE A 17 -2.43 -14.57 -8.29
CA ILE A 17 -1.57 -14.31 -7.14
C ILE A 17 -2.33 -14.59 -5.83
N ASN A 18 -1.66 -15.20 -4.86
CA ASN A 18 -2.13 -15.24 -3.49
C ASN A 18 -1.50 -14.07 -2.70
N LEU A 19 -2.36 -13.18 -2.22
CA LEU A 19 -1.97 -11.91 -1.61
C LEU A 19 -1.37 -12.11 -0.22
N TYR A 20 -1.76 -13.16 0.51
CA TYR A 20 -1.14 -13.52 1.78
C TYR A 20 0.32 -13.94 1.58
N TYR A 21 0.58 -14.81 0.61
CA TYR A 21 1.95 -15.19 0.26
C TYR A 21 2.75 -14.02 -0.32
N PHE A 22 2.13 -13.14 -1.10
CA PHE A 22 2.78 -11.92 -1.57
C PHE A 22 3.20 -11.00 -0.42
N HIS A 23 2.30 -10.71 0.53
CA HIS A 23 2.59 -9.89 1.70
C HIS A 23 3.74 -10.47 2.54
N ASN A 24 3.76 -11.79 2.75
CA ASN A 24 4.86 -12.45 3.48
C ASN A 24 6.17 -12.50 2.69
N LEU A 25 6.11 -12.65 1.36
CA LEU A 25 7.30 -12.59 0.51
C LEU A 25 7.99 -11.23 0.63
N LEU A 26 7.22 -10.14 0.69
CA LEU A 26 7.75 -8.79 0.88
C LEU A 26 8.48 -8.62 2.22
N LYS A 27 7.97 -9.21 3.31
CA LYS A 27 8.66 -9.24 4.61
C LYS A 27 10.02 -9.95 4.52
N VAL A 28 10.04 -11.12 3.89
CA VAL A 28 11.28 -11.90 3.68
C VAL A 28 12.29 -11.13 2.83
N ILE A 29 11.83 -10.39 1.81
CA ILE A 29 12.69 -9.50 1.00
C ILE A 29 13.31 -8.41 1.88
N GLY A 30 12.51 -7.71 2.70
CA GLY A 30 13.00 -6.67 3.61
C GLY A 30 14.06 -7.20 4.58
N GLU A 31 13.80 -8.34 5.22
CA GLU A 31 14.75 -9.02 6.11
C GLU A 31 16.05 -9.43 5.39
N SER A 32 15.93 -9.96 4.17
CA SER A 32 17.08 -10.37 3.37
C SER A 32 17.95 -9.18 2.94
N VAL A 33 17.34 -8.05 2.57
CA VAL A 33 18.07 -6.82 2.22
C VAL A 33 18.79 -6.25 3.45
N ALA A 34 18.10 -6.16 4.60
CA ALA A 34 18.70 -5.70 5.85
C ALA A 34 19.92 -6.55 6.25
N LEU A 35 19.81 -7.88 6.09
CA LEU A 35 20.91 -8.80 6.37
C LEU A 35 22.11 -8.59 5.42
N GLN A 36 21.85 -8.44 4.12
CA GLN A 36 22.90 -8.20 3.11
C GLN A 36 23.63 -6.88 3.37
N LEU A 37 22.90 -5.79 3.64
CA LEU A 37 23.47 -4.49 4.00
C LEU A 37 24.40 -4.59 5.21
N SER A 38 23.95 -5.28 6.26
CA SER A 38 24.73 -5.45 7.49
C SER A 38 25.98 -6.28 7.26
N GLN A 39 25.87 -7.42 6.55
CA GLN A 39 26.99 -8.35 6.37
C GLN A 39 28.04 -7.81 5.39
N GLN A 40 27.61 -7.30 4.24
CA GLN A 40 28.46 -6.94 3.11
C GLN A 40 28.98 -5.49 3.21
N HIS A 41 28.15 -4.57 3.73
CA HIS A 41 28.46 -3.13 3.72
C HIS A 41 28.57 -2.52 5.12
N LYS A 42 28.38 -3.32 6.19
CA LYS A 42 28.40 -2.84 7.60
C LYS A 42 27.36 -1.75 7.88
N ILE A 43 26.28 -1.73 7.11
CA ILE A 43 25.13 -0.84 7.27
C ILE A 43 24.05 -1.62 8.03
N SER A 44 23.95 -1.41 9.34
CA SER A 44 22.92 -2.05 10.16
C SER A 44 21.67 -1.18 10.21
N VAL A 45 20.64 -1.57 9.45
CA VAL A 45 19.34 -0.89 9.42
C VAL A 45 18.22 -1.91 9.48
N PRO A 46 17.32 -1.85 10.48
CA PRO A 46 16.13 -2.68 10.47
C PRO A 46 15.22 -2.22 9.32
N ILE A 47 14.70 -3.18 8.55
CA ILE A 47 13.76 -2.90 7.46
C ILE A 47 12.48 -3.69 7.76
N THR A 48 11.36 -2.99 7.84
CA THR A 48 10.04 -3.65 7.85
C THR A 48 9.37 -3.43 6.51
N THR A 49 8.60 -4.40 6.05
CA THR A 49 7.99 -4.35 4.73
C THR A 49 6.62 -5.00 4.75
N GLY A 50 5.69 -4.45 3.99
CA GLY A 50 4.37 -5.02 3.80
C GLY A 50 3.85 -4.76 2.39
N MET A 51 2.73 -5.41 2.09
CA MET A 51 1.94 -5.06 0.90
C MET A 51 1.30 -3.69 1.08
N TRP A 52 1.39 -2.86 0.05
CA TRP A 52 0.66 -1.59 -0.02
C TRP A 52 -0.54 -1.69 -0.97
N GLY A 53 -1.53 -0.83 -0.74
CA GLY A 53 -2.75 -0.73 -1.55
C GLY A 53 -3.82 -1.76 -1.20
N GLY A 54 -5.00 -1.59 -1.80
CA GLY A 54 -6.22 -2.34 -1.46
C GLY A 54 -6.39 -3.66 -2.20
N SER A 55 -5.33 -4.24 -2.78
CA SER A 55 -5.47 -5.51 -3.51
C SER A 55 -6.03 -6.63 -2.63
N TYR A 56 -5.80 -6.61 -1.31
CA TYR A 56 -6.37 -7.58 -0.36
C TYR A 56 -7.91 -7.56 -0.34
N MET A 57 -8.53 -6.43 -0.70
CA MET A 57 -10.00 -6.28 -0.72
C MET A 57 -10.66 -7.16 -1.78
N VAL A 58 -9.92 -7.52 -2.83
CA VAL A 58 -10.40 -8.41 -3.90
C VAL A 58 -9.91 -9.85 -3.72
N ALA A 59 -9.48 -10.25 -2.52
CA ALA A 59 -9.10 -11.62 -2.20
C ALA A 59 -10.31 -12.53 -1.92
N GLN A 60 -10.13 -13.83 -2.12
CA GLN A 60 -10.91 -14.88 -1.50
C GLN A 60 -10.46 -15.08 -0.04
N ASP A 61 -11.21 -15.90 0.69
CA ASP A 61 -11.00 -16.13 2.11
C ASP A 61 -9.66 -16.78 2.48
N ASP A 62 -8.94 -17.34 1.50
CA ASP A 62 -7.59 -17.92 1.63
C ASP A 62 -6.48 -17.00 1.08
N GLY A 63 -6.81 -15.76 0.72
CA GLY A 63 -5.89 -14.78 0.16
C GLY A 63 -5.70 -14.86 -1.36
N GLN A 64 -6.27 -15.85 -2.07
CA GLN A 64 -6.15 -15.91 -3.53
C GLN A 64 -6.95 -14.76 -4.17
N ALA A 65 -6.34 -14.00 -5.07
CA ALA A 65 -7.04 -12.90 -5.74
C ALA A 65 -8.23 -13.41 -6.58
N LYS A 66 -9.36 -12.68 -6.54
CA LYS A 66 -10.55 -12.95 -7.37
C LYS A 66 -10.37 -12.50 -8.82
N THR A 67 -9.46 -11.55 -9.05
CA THR A 67 -9.16 -10.97 -10.36
C THR A 67 -7.65 -10.96 -10.59
N ASN A 68 -7.23 -10.66 -11.82
CA ASN A 68 -5.81 -10.52 -12.13
C ASN A 68 -5.26 -9.25 -11.48
N VAL A 69 -4.28 -9.42 -10.59
CA VAL A 69 -3.54 -8.30 -10.00
C VAL A 69 -2.30 -8.04 -10.84
N VAL A 70 -2.36 -6.97 -11.63
CA VAL A 70 -1.32 -6.62 -12.61
C VAL A 70 -0.34 -5.57 -12.08
N ARG A 71 -0.53 -5.05 -10.87
CA ARG A 71 0.40 -4.09 -10.23
C ARG A 71 0.64 -4.53 -8.81
N LEU A 72 1.90 -4.73 -8.46
CA LEU A 72 2.30 -5.22 -7.15
C LEU A 72 2.97 -4.09 -6.39
N TYR A 73 2.43 -3.75 -5.23
CA TYR A 73 2.94 -2.64 -4.43
C TYR A 73 3.43 -3.08 -3.07
N SER A 74 4.51 -2.45 -2.62
CA SER A 74 5.09 -2.66 -1.31
C SER A 74 5.33 -1.33 -0.62
N ILE A 75 5.17 -1.32 0.69
CA ILE A 75 5.65 -0.24 1.58
C ILE A 75 6.83 -0.78 2.39
N VAL A 76 7.93 -0.03 2.38
CA VAL A 76 9.21 -0.37 3.00
C VAL A 76 9.56 0.73 3.98
N ASN A 77 9.74 0.36 5.25
CA ASN A 77 10.05 1.30 6.31
C ASN A 77 11.54 1.27 6.63
N LEU A 78 12.15 2.46 6.59
CA LEU A 78 13.56 2.69 6.87
C LEU A 78 13.67 3.58 8.11
N PRO A 79 14.55 3.31 9.08
CA PRO A 79 14.67 4.14 10.27
C PRO A 79 15.02 5.59 9.90
N GLN A 80 14.62 6.53 10.74
CA GLN A 80 15.07 7.91 10.61
C GLN A 80 16.49 8.07 11.19
N ASN A 81 17.17 9.15 10.83
CA ASN A 81 18.45 9.56 11.43
C ASN A 81 19.51 8.46 11.45
N ASN A 82 19.56 7.66 10.39
CA ASN A 82 20.49 6.54 10.28
C ASN A 82 21.53 6.78 9.18
N SER A 83 22.37 5.77 8.97
CA SER A 83 23.44 5.80 7.97
C SER A 83 22.95 5.92 6.52
N LEU A 84 21.68 5.61 6.22
CA LEU A 84 21.06 5.76 4.89
C LEU A 84 20.77 7.23 4.53
N ASN A 85 20.88 8.18 5.46
CA ASN A 85 20.84 9.60 5.11
C ASN A 85 22.03 10.02 4.20
N LYS A 86 23.08 9.19 4.14
CA LYS A 86 24.18 9.35 3.19
C LYS A 86 23.77 8.78 1.83
N THR A 87 23.92 9.58 0.78
CA THR A 87 23.56 9.21 -0.59
C THR A 87 24.18 7.87 -0.99
N GLU A 88 25.46 7.63 -0.69
CA GLU A 88 26.14 6.40 -1.09
C GLU A 88 25.54 5.15 -0.42
N ASN A 89 25.12 5.28 0.84
CA ASN A 89 24.48 4.19 1.57
C ASN A 89 23.05 3.93 1.07
N PHE A 90 22.34 4.99 0.68
CA PHE A 90 21.02 4.86 0.07
C PHE A 90 21.09 4.20 -1.31
N GLU A 91 22.04 4.60 -2.16
CA GLU A 91 22.28 3.95 -3.46
C GLU A 91 22.64 2.46 -3.28
N CYS A 92 23.49 2.14 -2.30
CA CYS A 92 23.80 0.75 -1.95
C CYS A 92 22.54 -0.04 -1.53
N LEU A 93 21.66 0.54 -0.71
CA LEU A 93 20.35 -0.05 -0.39
C LEU A 93 19.54 -0.31 -1.67
N MET A 94 19.44 0.66 -2.59
CA MET A 94 18.67 0.51 -3.83
C MET A 94 19.22 -0.60 -4.73
N GLU A 95 20.54 -0.72 -4.86
CA GLU A 95 21.22 -1.78 -5.62
C GLU A 95 20.92 -3.17 -5.04
N ILE A 96 21.03 -3.34 -3.73
CA ILE A 96 20.73 -4.61 -3.05
C ILE A 96 19.24 -4.93 -3.16
N TYR A 97 18.37 -3.93 -2.96
CA TYR A 97 16.92 -4.12 -2.97
C TYR A 97 16.43 -4.54 -4.36
N GLN A 98 16.85 -3.85 -5.43
CA GLN A 98 16.45 -4.19 -6.80
C GLN A 98 16.99 -5.57 -7.24
N HIS A 99 18.22 -5.91 -6.84
CA HIS A 99 18.77 -7.25 -7.09
C HIS A 99 17.99 -8.34 -6.35
N THR A 100 17.63 -8.10 -5.09
CA THR A 100 16.86 -9.03 -4.26
C THR A 100 15.44 -9.23 -4.83
N LEU A 101 14.79 -8.15 -5.29
CA LEU A 101 13.51 -8.22 -5.99
C LEU A 101 13.63 -9.08 -7.25
N HIS A 102 14.55 -8.75 -8.16
CA HIS A 102 14.73 -9.47 -9.42
C HIS A 102 14.96 -10.96 -9.19
N THR A 103 15.91 -11.33 -8.31
CA THR A 103 16.25 -12.74 -8.05
C THR A 103 15.12 -13.52 -7.38
N THR A 104 14.41 -12.89 -6.45
CA THR A 104 13.28 -13.52 -5.73
C THR A 104 12.09 -13.71 -6.67
N PHE A 105 11.68 -12.68 -7.40
CA PHE A 105 10.51 -12.73 -8.29
C PHE A 105 10.73 -13.61 -9.52
N LYS A 106 11.98 -13.77 -9.98
CA LYS A 106 12.34 -14.71 -11.06
C LYS A 106 11.91 -16.15 -10.76
N ARG A 107 11.93 -16.57 -9.49
CA ARG A 107 11.48 -17.90 -9.05
C ARG A 107 9.98 -18.13 -9.26
N TYR A 108 9.20 -17.06 -9.43
CA TYR A 108 7.77 -17.08 -9.67
C TYR A 108 7.38 -16.79 -11.13
N GLY A 109 8.36 -16.80 -12.04
CA GLY A 109 8.16 -16.51 -13.45
C GLY A 109 8.00 -15.02 -13.76
N LEU A 110 8.38 -14.13 -12.84
CA LEU A 110 8.37 -12.68 -13.05
C LEU A 110 9.80 -12.20 -13.34
N ASN A 111 10.02 -11.61 -14.52
CA ASN A 111 11.32 -11.13 -14.94
C ASN A 111 11.39 -9.61 -14.81
N LEU A 112 11.73 -9.15 -13.59
CA LEU A 112 11.77 -7.72 -13.26
C LEU A 112 13.00 -7.05 -13.86
N VAL A 113 12.80 -6.03 -14.69
CA VAL A 113 13.84 -5.29 -15.41
C VAL A 113 13.64 -3.78 -15.30
N ASP A 114 14.60 -3.03 -15.85
CA ASP A 114 14.59 -1.56 -15.96
C ASP A 114 14.31 -0.84 -14.62
N PRO A 115 15.11 -1.08 -13.57
CA PRO A 115 14.89 -0.45 -12.28
C PRO A 115 14.97 1.07 -12.38
N ARG A 116 13.99 1.76 -11.80
CA ARG A 116 13.99 3.22 -11.64
C ARG A 116 13.69 3.56 -10.20
N TRP A 117 14.56 4.35 -9.57
CA TRP A 117 14.36 4.82 -8.20
C TRP A 117 14.68 6.31 -8.05
N GLY A 118 14.36 6.87 -6.89
CA GLY A 118 14.66 8.27 -6.54
C GLY A 118 13.53 9.26 -6.86
N GLU A 119 12.42 8.81 -7.43
CA GLU A 119 11.21 9.64 -7.59
C GLU A 119 10.68 10.04 -6.21
N ALA A 120 10.57 11.34 -5.95
CA ALA A 120 9.93 11.83 -4.74
C ALA A 120 8.41 11.69 -4.86
N ILE A 121 7.79 11.08 -3.86
CA ILE A 121 6.34 10.90 -3.81
C ILE A 121 5.69 12.21 -3.30
N PRO A 122 4.69 12.75 -4.02
CA PRO A 122 4.00 13.98 -3.61
C PRO A 122 3.40 13.90 -2.21
N TYR A 123 3.25 15.06 -1.56
CA TYR A 123 2.66 15.18 -0.22
C TYR A 123 3.35 14.31 0.83
N SER A 124 4.68 14.15 0.71
CA SER A 124 5.55 13.60 1.74
C SER A 124 6.46 14.69 2.30
N ASN A 125 7.17 14.39 3.40
CA ASN A 125 8.02 15.34 4.09
C ASN A 125 9.08 15.97 3.17
N ARG A 126 9.35 17.27 3.31
CA ARG A 126 10.32 17.99 2.45
C ARG A 126 11.78 17.61 2.72
N GLU A 127 12.13 17.33 3.97
CA GLU A 127 13.51 17.03 4.35
C GLU A 127 13.88 15.57 4.06
N LEU A 128 12.97 14.64 4.38
CA LEU A 128 13.11 13.21 4.08
C LEU A 128 11.88 12.72 3.30
N PRO A 129 11.80 12.99 2.00
CA PRO A 129 10.66 12.59 1.19
C PRO A 129 10.56 11.08 1.07
N THR A 130 9.32 10.59 0.99
CA THR A 130 9.06 9.22 0.55
C THR A 130 9.54 9.09 -0.88
N THR A 131 10.26 8.01 -1.20
CA THR A 131 10.67 7.71 -2.57
C THR A 131 10.18 6.34 -3.02
N ALA A 132 10.34 6.02 -4.29
CA ALA A 132 9.95 4.72 -4.82
C ALA A 132 11.05 4.08 -5.67
N LEU A 133 11.06 2.75 -5.69
CA LEU A 133 11.70 1.92 -6.70
C LEU A 133 10.59 1.25 -7.52
N GLN A 134 10.69 1.29 -8.85
CA GLN A 134 9.79 0.56 -9.75
C GLN A 134 10.60 -0.32 -10.72
N MET A 135 10.10 -1.54 -10.95
CA MET A 135 10.66 -2.48 -11.92
C MET A 135 9.52 -3.12 -12.73
N TRP A 136 9.74 -3.32 -14.02
CA TRP A 136 8.72 -3.83 -14.95
C TRP A 136 8.92 -5.32 -15.21
N ASP A 137 7.83 -6.08 -15.32
CA ASP A 137 7.94 -7.49 -15.69
C ASP A 137 8.00 -7.66 -17.20
N LYS A 138 9.16 -8.07 -17.71
CA LYS A 138 9.39 -8.35 -19.13
C LYS A 138 8.46 -9.44 -19.68
N ASN A 139 8.01 -10.35 -18.81
CA ASN A 139 7.10 -11.44 -19.20
C ASN A 139 5.64 -10.99 -19.30
N LYS A 140 5.32 -9.75 -18.89
CA LYS A 140 3.97 -9.16 -18.89
C LYS A 140 2.91 -9.98 -18.13
N LYS A 141 3.33 -10.78 -17.15
CA LYS A 141 2.41 -11.44 -16.21
C LYS A 141 1.83 -10.42 -15.23
N ILE A 142 2.64 -9.41 -14.89
CA ILE A 142 2.22 -8.16 -14.26
C ILE A 142 2.78 -6.99 -15.08
N ASN A 143 2.31 -5.77 -14.79
CA ASN A 143 2.86 -4.55 -15.38
C ASN A 143 4.17 -4.16 -14.68
N PHE A 144 4.15 -4.12 -13.34
CA PHE A 144 5.32 -3.73 -12.54
C PHE A 144 5.19 -4.14 -11.07
N VAL A 145 6.33 -4.14 -10.38
CA VAL A 145 6.46 -4.07 -8.92
C VAL A 145 6.93 -2.66 -8.55
N ARG A 146 6.28 -2.01 -7.57
CA ARG A 146 6.69 -0.71 -7.04
C ARG A 146 6.79 -0.76 -5.52
N ALA A 147 7.95 -0.40 -4.97
CA ALA A 147 8.21 -0.32 -3.54
C ALA A 147 8.34 1.15 -3.13
N PHE A 148 7.57 1.57 -2.11
CA PHE A 148 7.64 2.90 -1.52
C PHE A 148 8.50 2.87 -0.26
N PHE A 149 9.56 3.67 -0.22
CA PHE A 149 10.47 3.78 0.92
C PHE A 149 10.07 4.97 1.78
N VAL A 150 9.63 4.67 3.00
CA VAL A 150 9.14 5.64 3.98
C VAL A 150 10.11 5.68 5.16
N TRP A 151 10.49 6.90 5.58
CA TRP A 151 11.41 7.11 6.68
C TRP A 151 10.68 6.99 8.02
N ASN A 152 10.65 5.79 8.59
CA ASN A 152 10.12 5.50 9.91
C ASN A 152 10.62 4.14 10.48
N GLU A 153 10.65 4.02 11.81
CA GLU A 153 10.78 2.74 12.52
C GLU A 153 9.43 2.02 12.70
N ALA A 154 8.34 2.65 12.25
CA ALA A 154 7.00 2.10 12.42
C ALA A 154 6.76 0.81 11.64
N THR A 155 5.68 0.14 12.02
CA THR A 155 5.22 -1.07 11.35
C THR A 155 4.59 -0.74 9.99
N TRP A 156 4.39 -1.75 9.15
CA TRP A 156 3.73 -1.57 7.86
C TRP A 156 2.29 -1.06 8.02
N GLU A 157 1.60 -1.43 9.11
CA GLU A 157 0.24 -0.96 9.42
C GLU A 157 0.21 0.55 9.67
N GLU A 158 1.09 1.04 10.53
CA GLU A 158 1.22 2.48 10.82
C GLU A 158 1.53 3.26 9.54
N SER A 159 2.37 2.68 8.68
CA SER A 159 2.78 3.27 7.41
C SER A 159 1.62 3.37 6.42
N ILE A 160 0.73 2.38 6.40
CA ILE A 160 -0.52 2.46 5.64
C ILE A 160 -1.46 3.54 6.20
N ILE A 161 -1.59 3.64 7.53
CA ILE A 161 -2.45 4.64 8.16
C ILE A 161 -1.96 6.06 7.84
N TYR A 162 -0.67 6.32 7.99
CA TYR A 162 -0.08 7.61 7.63
C TYR A 162 -0.24 7.91 6.14
N ASP A 163 -0.02 6.92 5.26
CA ASP A 163 -0.14 7.11 3.82
C ASP A 163 -1.56 7.53 3.40
N MET A 164 -2.58 7.28 4.23
CA MET A 164 -3.92 7.82 3.98
C MET A 164 -3.97 9.35 4.01
N ILE A 165 -3.12 10.02 4.79
CA ILE A 165 -3.00 11.49 4.76
C ILE A 165 -2.60 11.94 3.35
N ARG A 166 -1.51 11.35 2.84
CA ARG A 166 -1.02 11.60 1.48
C ARG A 166 -2.09 11.29 0.45
N ASN A 167 -2.74 10.13 0.58
CA ASN A 167 -3.76 9.68 -0.35
C ASN A 167 -4.95 10.65 -0.39
N ILE A 168 -5.43 11.13 0.76
CA ILE A 168 -6.49 12.12 0.85
C ILE A 168 -6.10 13.43 0.15
N LYS A 169 -4.85 13.88 0.30
CA LYS A 169 -4.35 15.07 -0.41
C LYS A 169 -4.37 14.89 -1.94
N VAL A 170 -3.95 13.73 -2.43
CA VAL A 170 -4.06 13.37 -3.86
C VAL A 170 -5.52 13.32 -4.30
N LEU A 171 -6.39 12.66 -3.54
CA LEU A 171 -7.82 12.56 -3.84
C LEU A 171 -8.47 13.94 -3.95
N LYS A 172 -8.10 14.88 -3.08
CA LYS A 172 -8.61 16.26 -3.08
C LYS A 172 -8.27 17.04 -4.34
N GLU A 173 -7.24 16.68 -5.10
CA GLU A 173 -6.95 17.34 -6.39
C GLU A 173 -8.12 17.20 -7.38
N LEU A 174 -8.86 16.09 -7.33
CA LEU A 174 -9.97 15.79 -8.23
C LEU A 174 -11.35 15.74 -7.54
N LEU A 175 -11.39 15.69 -6.21
CA LEU A 175 -12.61 15.58 -5.41
C LEU A 175 -12.91 16.83 -4.55
N ASN A 176 -12.24 17.95 -4.80
CA ASN A 176 -12.54 19.21 -4.13
C ASN A 176 -13.87 19.78 -4.63
N ILE A 177 -14.88 19.81 -3.76
CA ILE A 177 -16.24 20.28 -4.09
C ILE A 177 -16.31 21.77 -4.44
N ASN A 178 -15.28 22.55 -4.08
CA ASN A 178 -15.19 23.97 -4.39
C ASN A 178 -14.68 24.24 -5.81
N THR A 179 -14.29 23.21 -6.54
CA THR A 179 -13.79 23.31 -7.92
C THR A 179 -14.60 22.40 -8.82
N ARG A 180 -14.92 22.82 -10.04
CA ARG A 180 -15.68 21.96 -10.97
C ARG A 180 -14.96 20.61 -11.18
N PRO A 181 -15.70 19.48 -11.26
CA PRO A 181 -15.12 18.19 -11.61
C PRO A 181 -14.27 18.30 -12.87
N GLN A 182 -13.02 17.85 -12.80
CA GLN A 182 -12.11 17.93 -13.93
C GLN A 182 -12.36 16.75 -14.88
N LYS A 183 -12.37 17.03 -16.19
CA LYS A 183 -12.34 15.96 -17.18
C LYS A 183 -10.94 15.36 -17.23
N LYS A 184 -10.82 14.05 -17.02
CA LYS A 184 -9.56 13.31 -17.00
C LYS A 184 -9.67 12.02 -17.83
N GLU A 185 -8.52 11.45 -18.15
CA GLU A 185 -8.47 10.16 -18.84
C GLU A 185 -9.09 9.04 -17.99
N ASN A 186 -9.74 8.09 -18.65
CA ASN A 186 -10.43 6.96 -17.98
C ASN A 186 -9.53 6.18 -17.02
N SER A 187 -8.24 6.04 -17.33
CA SER A 187 -7.28 5.37 -16.45
C SER A 187 -7.02 6.15 -15.16
N GLU A 188 -6.96 7.47 -15.24
CA GLU A 188 -6.72 8.34 -14.08
C GLU A 188 -7.93 8.33 -13.14
N LEU A 189 -9.15 8.44 -13.68
CA LEU A 189 -10.38 8.32 -12.89
C LEU A 189 -10.51 6.93 -12.24
N LYS A 190 -10.13 5.86 -12.94
CA LYS A 190 -10.09 4.51 -12.35
C LYS A 190 -9.13 4.40 -11.17
N PHE A 191 -7.98 5.07 -11.23
CA PHE A 191 -7.02 5.09 -10.13
C PHE A 191 -7.56 5.89 -8.95
N LEU A 192 -8.12 7.08 -9.20
CA LEU A 192 -8.80 7.87 -8.18
C LEU A 192 -9.89 7.07 -7.46
N LEU A 193 -10.76 6.39 -8.22
CA LEU A 193 -11.84 5.57 -7.66
C LEU A 193 -11.32 4.36 -6.88
N GLN A 194 -10.22 3.76 -7.32
CA GLN A 194 -9.54 2.72 -6.55
C GLN A 194 -9.00 3.27 -5.22
N ASP A 195 -8.40 4.46 -5.24
CA ASP A 195 -7.83 5.12 -4.07
C ASP A 195 -8.92 5.55 -3.07
N VAL A 196 -10.12 5.92 -3.54
CA VAL A 196 -11.31 6.14 -2.69
C VAL A 196 -11.70 4.87 -1.94
N LEU A 197 -11.75 3.72 -2.63
CA LEU A 197 -12.03 2.43 -2.00
C LEU A 197 -10.96 2.09 -0.95
N ILE A 198 -9.68 2.25 -1.31
CA ILE A 198 -8.55 1.99 -0.40
C ILE A 198 -8.70 2.85 0.86
N THR A 199 -8.90 4.16 0.71
CA THR A 199 -9.03 5.07 1.86
C THR A 199 -10.24 4.73 2.73
N TYR A 200 -11.40 4.47 2.13
CA TYR A 200 -12.58 4.09 2.90
C TYR A 200 -12.34 2.82 3.74
N PHE A 201 -11.86 1.74 3.12
CA PHE A 201 -11.67 0.47 3.82
C PHE A 201 -10.52 0.52 4.84
N THR A 202 -9.47 1.30 4.58
CA THR A 202 -8.38 1.52 5.54
C THR A 202 -8.86 2.32 6.76
N LEU A 203 -9.67 3.37 6.55
CA LEU A 203 -10.10 4.25 7.64
C LEU A 203 -11.41 3.83 8.30
N HIS A 204 -12.10 2.80 7.79
CA HIS A 204 -13.46 2.43 8.18
C HIS A 204 -13.70 2.41 9.71
N ALA A 205 -12.81 1.79 10.47
CA ALA A 205 -12.95 1.68 11.93
C ALA A 205 -12.70 2.99 12.71
N ALA A 206 -12.22 4.03 12.03
CA ALA A 206 -12.05 5.39 12.58
C ALA A 206 -13.12 6.39 12.08
N LEU A 207 -13.96 6.01 11.12
CA LEU A 207 -15.05 6.85 10.60
C LEU A 207 -16.17 7.00 11.63
N THR A 208 -16.89 8.13 11.61
CA THR A 208 -18.09 8.35 12.42
C THR A 208 -19.26 7.51 11.90
N ALA A 209 -20.20 7.15 12.78
CA ALA A 209 -21.37 6.36 12.40
C ALA A 209 -22.20 7.04 11.30
N ASP A 210 -22.47 8.34 11.45
CA ASP A 210 -23.22 9.15 10.48
C ASP A 210 -22.52 9.18 9.10
N PHE A 211 -21.19 9.30 9.09
CA PHE A 211 -20.44 9.26 7.84
C PHE A 211 -20.49 7.88 7.18
N VAL A 212 -20.37 6.80 7.96
CA VAL A 212 -20.49 5.43 7.44
C VAL A 212 -21.88 5.20 6.85
N GLU A 213 -22.96 5.59 7.54
CA GLU A 213 -24.33 5.47 7.04
C GLU A 213 -24.50 6.15 5.67
N HIS A 214 -23.94 7.35 5.51
CA HIS A 214 -23.96 8.08 4.25
C HIS A 214 -23.09 7.44 3.15
N ALA A 215 -21.86 7.06 3.48
CA ALA A 215 -20.86 6.62 2.51
C ALA A 215 -21.06 5.18 2.04
N GLU A 216 -21.58 4.29 2.90
CA GLU A 216 -21.60 2.85 2.65
C GLU A 216 -22.37 2.45 1.37
N PRO A 217 -23.56 2.99 1.05
CA PRO A 217 -24.25 2.67 -0.20
C PRO A 217 -23.44 3.04 -1.46
N ILE A 218 -22.72 4.17 -1.41
CA ILE A 218 -21.88 4.66 -2.52
C ILE A 218 -20.68 3.74 -2.70
N ILE A 219 -20.02 3.39 -1.59
CA ILE A 219 -18.85 2.50 -1.61
C ILE A 219 -19.22 1.09 -2.05
N LYS A 220 -20.35 0.54 -1.58
CA LYS A 220 -20.84 -0.78 -2.00
C LYS A 220 -21.06 -0.85 -3.50
N GLU A 221 -21.67 0.19 -4.08
CA GLU A 221 -21.88 0.27 -5.52
C GLU A 221 -20.55 0.38 -6.27
N LEU A 222 -19.69 1.33 -5.87
CA LEU A 222 -18.38 1.53 -6.49
C LEU A 222 -17.55 0.25 -6.47
N PHE A 223 -17.50 -0.44 -5.33
CA PHE A 223 -16.79 -1.70 -5.18
C PHE A 223 -17.34 -2.79 -6.10
N SER A 224 -18.66 -2.90 -6.21
CA SER A 224 -19.32 -3.83 -7.14
C SER A 224 -18.95 -3.55 -8.60
N LYS A 225 -18.94 -2.28 -9.02
CA LYS A 225 -18.53 -1.87 -10.36
C LYS A 225 -17.03 -2.13 -10.60
N PHE A 226 -16.19 -1.87 -9.60
CA PHE A 226 -14.75 -2.10 -9.65
C PHE A 226 -14.40 -3.58 -9.86
N ILE A 227 -15.02 -4.49 -9.09
CA ILE A 227 -14.82 -5.95 -9.26
C ILE A 227 -15.24 -6.41 -10.65
N LYS A 228 -16.28 -5.81 -11.23
CA LYS A 228 -16.77 -6.10 -12.58
C LYS A 228 -15.93 -5.43 -13.69
N GLY A 229 -14.94 -4.60 -13.37
CA GLY A 229 -13.94 -4.08 -14.32
C GLY A 229 -14.18 -2.68 -14.90
N MET A 230 -15.32 -2.02 -14.60
CA MET A 230 -15.68 -0.68 -15.10
C MET A 230 -15.29 -0.44 -16.57
N HIS A 231 -15.90 -1.16 -17.51
CA HIS A 231 -15.43 -1.25 -18.90
C HIS A 231 -15.78 -0.06 -19.80
N SER A 232 -16.74 0.79 -19.44
CA SER A 232 -17.15 1.96 -20.22
C SER A 232 -16.81 3.28 -19.53
N GLU A 233 -16.56 4.33 -20.33
CA GLU A 233 -16.38 5.72 -19.89
C GLU A 233 -17.58 6.18 -19.04
N GLU A 234 -18.80 5.90 -19.49
CA GLU A 234 -20.04 6.24 -18.78
C GLU A 234 -20.05 5.71 -17.33
N ILE A 235 -19.69 4.45 -17.09
CA ILE A 235 -19.65 3.88 -15.73
C ILE A 235 -18.57 4.56 -14.90
N ILE A 236 -17.41 4.87 -15.49
CA ILE A 236 -16.30 5.50 -14.77
C ILE A 236 -16.68 6.93 -14.36
N GLU A 237 -17.25 7.70 -15.29
CA GLU A 237 -17.71 9.07 -15.05
C GLU A 237 -18.87 9.11 -14.05
N GLU A 238 -19.85 8.21 -14.17
CA GLU A 238 -20.96 8.07 -13.21
C GLU A 238 -20.42 7.89 -11.78
N GLN A 239 -19.50 6.94 -11.58
CA GLN A 239 -18.94 6.69 -10.27
C GLN A 239 -18.06 7.84 -9.78
N TYR A 240 -17.28 8.48 -10.66
CA TYR A 240 -16.50 9.67 -10.31
C TYR A 240 -17.40 10.80 -9.82
N HIS A 241 -18.45 11.14 -10.57
CA HIS A 241 -19.40 12.18 -10.18
C HIS A 241 -20.11 11.85 -8.89
N LYS A 242 -20.48 10.58 -8.67
CA LYS A 242 -21.11 10.13 -7.44
C LYS A 242 -20.19 10.31 -6.23
N VAL A 243 -18.92 9.93 -6.33
CA VAL A 243 -17.95 10.14 -5.23
C VAL A 243 -17.73 11.64 -5.00
N TYR A 244 -17.57 12.42 -6.07
CA TYR A 244 -17.38 13.86 -6.01
C TYR A 244 -18.56 14.56 -5.32
N SER A 245 -19.80 14.28 -5.74
CA SER A 245 -20.99 14.99 -5.25
C SER A 245 -21.31 14.68 -3.79
N ASN A 246 -20.86 13.54 -3.28
CA ASN A 246 -21.06 13.11 -1.89
C ASN A 246 -19.91 13.49 -0.97
N ALA A 247 -18.89 14.22 -1.47
CA ALA A 247 -17.85 14.84 -0.64
C ALA A 247 -17.12 13.86 0.31
N LEU A 248 -16.98 12.58 -0.09
CA LEU A 248 -16.46 11.52 0.80
C LEU A 248 -15.05 11.82 1.33
N VAL A 249 -14.23 12.50 0.52
CA VAL A 249 -12.85 12.87 0.88
C VAL A 249 -12.75 13.73 2.15
N TYR A 250 -13.79 14.51 2.47
CA TYR A 250 -13.78 15.37 3.66
C TYR A 250 -14.03 14.58 4.95
N GLY A 251 -14.89 13.55 4.92
CA GLY A 251 -15.05 12.66 6.08
C GLY A 251 -13.82 11.78 6.32
N PHE A 252 -13.10 11.41 5.25
CA PHE A 252 -11.80 10.75 5.37
C PHE A 252 -10.77 11.65 6.05
N GLU A 253 -10.71 12.92 5.63
CA GLU A 253 -9.82 13.92 6.24
C GLU A 253 -10.15 14.14 7.71
N GLU A 254 -11.43 14.31 8.05
CA GLU A 254 -11.89 14.55 9.43
C GLU A 254 -11.47 13.42 10.38
N ALA A 255 -11.60 12.17 9.94
CA ALA A 255 -11.23 10.98 10.70
C ALA A 255 -9.74 10.97 11.10
N LEU A 256 -8.87 11.59 10.30
CA LEU A 256 -7.45 11.76 10.61
C LEU A 256 -7.18 13.09 11.33
N GLN A 257 -7.79 14.18 10.88
CA GLN A 257 -7.49 15.53 11.36
C GLN A 257 -7.68 15.64 12.87
N ILE A 258 -8.75 15.08 13.44
CA ILE A 258 -9.04 15.19 14.88
C ILE A 258 -7.93 14.54 15.73
N PRO A 259 -7.56 13.25 15.56
CA PRO A 259 -6.48 12.63 16.32
C PRO A 259 -5.11 13.30 16.14
N TYR A 260 -4.75 13.72 14.92
CA TYR A 260 -3.45 14.35 14.65
C TYR A 260 -3.36 15.76 15.23
N LYS A 261 -4.44 16.55 15.16
CA LYS A 261 -4.48 17.90 15.75
C LYS A 261 -4.28 17.88 17.27
N LYS A 262 -4.77 16.86 17.98
CA LYS A 262 -4.49 16.65 19.42
C LYS A 262 -2.99 16.48 19.73
N LYS A 263 -2.18 16.13 18.72
CA LYS A 263 -0.72 15.98 18.80
C LYS A 263 0.03 17.16 18.20
N GLY A 264 -0.67 18.25 17.86
CA GLY A 264 -0.06 19.44 17.24
C GLY A 264 0.38 19.21 15.79
N LEU A 265 -0.14 18.17 15.12
CA LEU A 265 0.21 17.83 13.74
C LEU A 265 -0.94 18.21 12.81
N ASP A 266 -0.62 18.96 11.76
CA ASP A 266 -1.58 19.40 10.74
C ASP A 266 -1.50 18.50 9.51
N VAL A 267 -2.51 17.65 9.33
CA VAL A 267 -2.60 16.71 8.20
C VAL A 267 -2.67 17.39 6.83
N GLN A 268 -3.00 18.69 6.78
CA GLN A 268 -3.00 19.46 5.53
C GLN A 268 -1.60 19.93 5.13
N ASN A 269 -0.65 19.96 6.07
CA ASN A 269 0.72 20.47 5.88
C ASN A 269 1.77 19.42 6.32
N VAL A 270 1.58 18.17 5.89
CA VAL A 270 2.46 17.02 6.22
C VAL A 270 3.90 17.21 5.75
N GLU A 271 4.09 17.97 4.67
CA GLU A 271 5.37 18.35 4.09
C GLU A 271 6.28 19.09 5.07
N ASP A 272 5.67 19.83 6.02
CA ASP A 272 6.34 20.66 7.01
C ASP A 272 6.35 20.02 8.41
N TRP A 273 6.00 18.73 8.52
CA TRP A 273 6.09 18.03 9.79
C TRP A 273 7.54 17.87 10.25
N PRO A 274 7.80 17.86 11.57
CA PRO A 274 9.11 17.52 12.09
C PRO A 274 9.57 16.14 11.59
N VAL A 275 10.87 16.00 11.31
CA VAL A 275 11.44 14.74 10.81
C VAL A 275 11.15 13.56 11.75
N ASP A 276 11.20 13.78 13.08
CA ASP A 276 10.88 12.75 14.08
C ASP A 276 9.39 12.34 14.11
N LYS A 277 8.54 13.05 13.35
CA LYS A 277 7.11 12.80 13.21
C LYS A 277 6.72 12.29 11.83
N ILE A 278 7.67 12.06 10.92
CA ILE A 278 7.35 11.41 9.64
C ILE A 278 6.73 10.05 9.96
N ASN A 279 5.52 9.83 9.42
CA ASN A 279 4.81 8.57 9.58
C ASN A 279 4.46 8.21 11.04
N TYR A 280 4.47 9.21 11.93
CA TYR A 280 3.88 9.09 13.27
C TYR A 280 2.37 8.85 13.15
N VAL A 281 1.83 7.90 13.93
CA VAL A 281 0.38 7.67 14.02
C VAL A 281 -0.06 7.83 15.49
N PRO A 282 -1.09 8.66 15.80
CA PRO A 282 -1.65 8.75 17.14
C PRO A 282 -2.16 7.40 17.67
N ASN A 283 -1.91 7.09 18.95
CA ASN A 283 -2.33 5.82 19.56
C ASN A 283 -3.83 5.51 19.39
N GLU A 284 -4.69 6.52 19.48
CA GLU A 284 -6.14 6.38 19.25
C GLU A 284 -6.46 5.80 17.87
N LEU A 285 -5.70 6.18 16.83
CA LEU A 285 -5.85 5.61 15.49
C LEU A 285 -5.22 4.22 15.41
N LYS A 286 -4.08 3.99 16.06
CA LYS A 286 -3.45 2.66 16.09
C LYS A 286 -4.38 1.61 16.68
N GLU A 287 -4.99 1.91 17.82
CA GLU A 287 -5.91 1.00 18.53
C GLU A 287 -7.12 0.60 17.67
N LYS A 288 -7.63 1.51 16.84
CA LYS A 288 -8.77 1.25 15.94
C LYS A 288 -8.37 0.56 14.64
N LEU A 289 -7.30 1.03 14.01
CA LEU A 289 -6.97 0.70 12.61
C LEU A 289 -5.99 -0.46 12.47
N VAL A 290 -5.03 -0.63 13.38
CA VAL A 290 -4.03 -1.73 13.28
C VAL A 290 -4.72 -3.11 13.33
N PRO A 291 -5.64 -3.39 14.28
CA PRO A 291 -6.34 -4.68 14.29
C PRO A 291 -7.15 -4.92 13.01
N ALA A 292 -7.81 -3.88 12.50
CA ALA A 292 -8.60 -3.95 11.27
C ALA A 292 -7.72 -4.26 10.03
N LEU A 293 -6.52 -3.68 9.97
CA LEU A 293 -5.54 -3.95 8.91
C LEU A 293 -4.96 -5.36 8.99
N GLN A 294 -4.80 -5.91 10.21
CA GLN A 294 -4.27 -7.26 10.43
C GLN A 294 -5.30 -8.36 10.20
N ALA A 295 -6.58 -8.09 10.44
CA ALA A 295 -7.65 -9.10 10.39
C ALA A 295 -7.76 -9.89 9.07
N PRO A 296 -7.66 -9.26 7.87
CA PRO A 296 -7.64 -10.02 6.61
C PRO A 296 -6.52 -11.05 6.53
N TRP A 297 -5.31 -10.68 6.97
CA TRP A 297 -4.14 -11.56 6.93
C TRP A 297 -4.28 -12.75 7.88
N GLN A 298 -4.82 -12.51 9.09
CA GLN A 298 -5.13 -13.58 10.04
C GLN A 298 -6.19 -14.54 9.48
N LYS A 299 -7.23 -14.01 8.82
CA LYS A 299 -8.25 -14.83 8.15
C LYS A 299 -7.64 -15.69 7.04
N PHE A 300 -6.81 -15.10 6.17
CA PHE A 300 -6.15 -15.85 5.10
C PHE A 300 -5.28 -16.98 5.64
N HIS A 301 -4.47 -16.69 6.67
CA HIS A 301 -3.64 -17.68 7.32
C HIS A 301 -4.46 -18.85 7.88
N ALA A 302 -5.49 -18.56 8.67
CA ALA A 302 -6.33 -19.59 9.29
C ALA A 302 -7.05 -20.46 8.26
N ASN A 303 -7.43 -19.90 7.11
CA ASN A 303 -8.09 -20.66 6.05
C ASN A 303 -7.10 -21.47 5.19
N LEU A 304 -5.87 -20.98 5.01
CA LEU A 304 -4.81 -21.74 4.34
C LEU A 304 -4.38 -22.96 5.18
N GLU A 305 -4.32 -22.84 6.51
CA GLU A 305 -3.99 -23.96 7.41
C GLU A 305 -5.04 -25.07 7.40
N LYS A 306 -6.32 -24.73 7.19
CA LYS A 306 -7.42 -25.69 7.11
C LYS A 306 -7.46 -26.47 5.81
N LYS A 307 -6.76 -26.02 4.75
CA LYS A 307 -6.72 -26.75 3.48
C LYS A 307 -5.84 -27.98 3.67
N PRO A 308 -6.33 -29.19 3.30
CA PRO A 308 -5.48 -30.37 3.32
C PRO A 308 -4.25 -30.09 2.45
N GLN A 309 -3.07 -30.18 3.04
CA GLN A 309 -1.83 -30.17 2.27
C GLN A 309 -1.90 -31.36 1.34
N VAL A 310 -2.19 -31.13 0.07
CA VAL A 310 -2.10 -32.18 -0.93
C VAL A 310 -0.61 -32.50 -1.05
N SER A 311 -0.18 -33.50 -0.29
CA SER A 311 1.10 -34.15 -0.42
C SER A 311 1.16 -34.80 -1.79
N ASN A 312 1.71 -34.09 -2.76
CA ASN A 312 2.13 -34.73 -4.00
C ASN A 312 3.39 -35.54 -3.68
N HIS A 313 3.23 -36.85 -3.62
CA HIS A 313 4.32 -37.83 -3.63
C HIS A 313 5.08 -37.82 -4.95
#